data_AF-A0A534MTY2-F1
#
_entry.id   AF-A0A534MTY2-F1
#
_cell.length_a   1.000
_cell.length_b   1.000
_cell.length_c   1.000
_cell.angle_alpha   90.00
_cell.angle_beta   90.00
_cell.angle_gamma   90.00
#
_symmetry.space_group_name_H-M   'P 1'
#
loop_
_entity.id
_entity.type
_entity.pdbx_description
1 polymer ?
#
loop_
_entity_poly.entity_id
_entity_poly.type
_entity_poly.pdbx_seq_one_letter_code
_entity_poly.pdbx_strand_id
1 'polypeptide(L)'
;MADRFFCFACGRDHRTGTSIARDHKRYSIEGGYESGGIFSDLREFYVQTKGIEAAFRILGFADVRVNPPRFGRGWPSRAAIERAYRDRARRHHPDAGGDPREFRKVQWAVEVLRRYRPPDA
;
A
#
# COMPACT_ATOMS: atom_id res chain seq x y z
N MET A 1 -5.17 20.86 4.12
CA MET A 1 -4.38 19.67 3.73
C MET A 1 -4.58 18.60 4.80
N ALA A 2 -4.66 17.31 4.44
CA ALA A 2 -4.80 16.26 5.44
C ALA A 2 -3.60 16.30 6.39
N ASP A 3 -3.83 16.55 7.67
CA ASP A 3 -2.77 16.61 8.70
C ASP A 3 -2.11 15.24 8.92
N ARG A 4 -2.54 14.20 8.20
CA ARG A 4 -2.01 12.84 8.33
C ARG A 4 -1.79 12.20 6.97
N PHE A 5 -0.86 11.26 6.91
CA PHE A 5 -0.63 10.38 5.76
C PHE A 5 -0.22 8.98 6.25
N PHE A 6 -0.48 7.95 5.45
CA PHE A 6 -0.05 6.58 5.76
C PHE A 6 1.28 6.26 5.07
N CYS A 7 2.29 5.87 5.85
CA CYS A 7 3.59 5.45 5.35
C CYS A 7 3.60 3.95 5.11
N PHE A 8 3.68 3.49 3.86
CA PHE A 8 3.72 2.06 3.55
C PHE A 8 5.03 1.39 4.00
N ALA A 9 6.12 2.16 4.15
CA ALA A 9 7.41 1.59 4.55
C ALA A 9 7.44 1.14 6.03
N CYS A 10 6.74 1.87 6.91
CA CYS A 10 6.64 1.53 8.34
C CYS A 10 5.26 1.01 8.76
N GLY A 11 4.26 1.10 7.89
CA GLY A 11 2.89 0.64 8.13
C GLY A 11 2.09 1.49 9.12
N ARG A 12 2.38 2.79 9.24
CA ARG A 12 1.75 3.68 10.24
C ARG A 12 1.25 5.00 9.66
N ASP A 13 0.24 5.58 10.29
CA ASP A 13 -0.19 6.96 10.05
C ASP A 13 0.71 7.95 10.78
N HIS A 14 1.21 8.95 10.05
CA HIS A 14 2.01 10.05 10.59
C HIS A 14 1.24 11.35 10.53
N ARG A 15 1.47 12.24 11.50
CA ARG A 15 1.03 13.65 11.43
C ARG A 15 2.04 14.50 10.69
N THR A 16 1.55 15.40 9.83
CA THR A 16 2.39 16.34 9.10
C THR A 16 3.05 17.33 10.07
N GLY A 17 4.21 17.88 9.69
CA GLY A 17 4.95 18.83 10.55
C GLY A 17 5.82 18.20 11.64
N THR A 18 5.78 16.88 11.83
CA THR A 18 6.73 16.17 12.73
C THR A 18 8.06 15.88 12.02
N SER A 19 9.15 15.73 12.77
CA SER A 19 10.47 15.35 12.23
C SER A 19 10.41 14.00 11.52
N ILE A 20 9.78 13.01 12.15
CA ILE A 20 9.56 11.66 11.59
C ILE A 20 8.76 11.73 10.28
N ALA A 21 7.76 12.61 10.21
CA ALA A 21 6.99 12.79 8.99
C ALA A 21 7.85 13.25 7.82
N ARG A 22 8.86 14.11 8.03
CA ARG A 22 9.74 14.59 6.94
C ARG A 22 10.40 13.42 6.19
N ASP A 23 10.94 12.45 6.92
CA ASP A 23 11.66 11.31 6.32
C ASP A 23 10.73 10.24 5.75
N HIS A 24 9.52 10.13 6.30
CA HIS A 24 8.54 9.11 5.94
C HIS A 24 7.57 9.56 4.84
N LYS A 25 7.45 10.86 4.63
CA LYS A 25 6.50 11.46 3.69
C LYS A 25 6.69 10.95 2.26
N ARG A 26 7.92 10.71 1.81
CA ARG A 26 8.23 10.05 0.51
C ARG A 26 7.60 8.66 0.33
N TYR A 27 7.31 7.95 1.42
CA TYR A 27 6.66 6.63 1.43
C TYR A 27 5.15 6.70 1.70
N SER A 28 4.54 7.86 1.51
CA SER A 28 3.09 8.03 1.54
C SER A 28 2.40 7.28 0.39
N ILE A 29 1.21 6.74 0.68
CA ILE A 29 0.32 6.14 -0.32
C ILE A 29 -0.27 7.18 -1.28
N GLU A 30 -0.47 8.41 -0.81
CA GLU A 30 -0.97 9.52 -1.61
C GLU A 30 0.05 10.00 -2.65
N GLY A 31 1.33 9.64 -2.47
CA GLY A 31 2.41 10.13 -3.31
C GLY A 31 2.60 11.65 -3.22
N GLY A 32 3.50 12.19 -4.03
CA GLY A 32 3.53 13.63 -4.28
C GLY A 32 4.57 14.46 -3.54
N TYR A 33 5.71 13.89 -3.13
CA TYR A 33 6.80 14.69 -2.55
C TYR A 33 8.13 14.32 -3.19
N GLU A 34 8.58 15.24 -4.04
CA GLU A 34 9.92 15.40 -4.60
C GLU A 34 10.59 14.13 -5.09
N SER A 35 10.42 13.82 -6.38
CA SER A 35 11.35 12.91 -7.05
C SER A 35 11.25 12.90 -8.57
N GLY A 36 11.72 13.94 -9.24
CA GLY A 36 12.26 13.69 -10.59
C GLY A 36 13.52 12.82 -10.49
N GLY A 37 13.78 11.96 -11.48
CA GLY A 37 15.02 11.16 -11.57
C GLY A 37 15.18 10.07 -10.50
N ILE A 38 16.40 9.92 -9.97
CA ILE A 38 16.87 8.82 -9.07
C ILE A 38 15.92 8.54 -7.89
N PHE A 39 15.24 9.56 -7.36
CA PHE A 39 14.36 9.40 -6.21
C PHE A 39 13.04 8.68 -6.56
N SER A 40 12.59 8.73 -7.82
CA SER A 40 11.40 7.99 -8.27
C SER A 40 11.71 6.50 -8.35
N ASP A 41 12.91 6.16 -8.83
CA ASP A 41 13.42 4.79 -8.87
C ASP A 41 13.56 4.22 -7.46
N LEU A 42 14.05 5.04 -6.51
CA LEU A 42 14.15 4.63 -5.11
C LEU A 42 12.76 4.39 -4.49
N ARG A 43 11.79 5.27 -4.72
CA ARG A 43 10.42 5.05 -4.22
C ARG A 43 9.81 3.79 -4.82
N GLU A 44 9.94 3.62 -6.12
CA GLU A 44 9.47 2.44 -6.86
C GLU A 44 10.08 1.15 -6.29
N PHE A 45 11.39 1.12 -6.03
CA PHE A 45 12.06 0.01 -5.35
C PHE A 45 11.45 -0.28 -3.96
N TYR A 46 11.17 0.76 -3.17
CA TYR A 46 10.54 0.61 -1.86
C TYR A 46 9.08 0.13 -1.96
N VAL A 47 8.34 0.49 -3.00
CA VAL A 47 7.00 -0.05 -3.24
C VAL A 47 7.09 -1.55 -3.57
N GLN A 48 8.02 -1.96 -4.42
CA GLN A 48 8.23 -3.36 -4.78
C GLN A 48 8.67 -4.24 -3.59
N THR A 49 9.34 -3.65 -2.60
CA THR A 49 9.81 -4.37 -1.42
C THR A 49 8.85 -4.26 -0.23
N LYS A 50 8.67 -3.05 0.30
CA LYS A 50 7.85 -2.76 1.49
C LYS A 50 6.40 -2.47 1.15
N GLY A 51 6.13 -1.89 -0.02
CA GLY A 51 4.78 -1.57 -0.44
C GLY A 51 3.91 -2.81 -0.66
N ILE A 52 4.44 -3.85 -1.28
CA ILE A 52 3.74 -5.15 -1.44
C ILE A 52 3.42 -5.77 -0.08
N GLU A 53 4.37 -5.77 0.85
CA GLU A 53 4.18 -6.28 2.22
C GLU A 53 3.09 -5.49 2.97
N ALA A 54 3.10 -4.17 2.86
CA ALA A 54 2.07 -3.30 3.42
C ALA A 54 0.69 -3.54 2.77
N ALA A 55 0.64 -3.72 1.45
CA ALA A 55 -0.59 -3.99 0.72
C ALA A 55 -1.23 -5.32 1.15
N PHE A 56 -0.43 -6.38 1.34
CA PHE A 56 -0.92 -7.64 1.92
C PHE A 56 -1.52 -7.42 3.30
N ARG A 57 -0.82 -6.72 4.20
CA ARG A 57 -1.34 -6.42 5.55
C ARG A 57 -2.65 -5.64 5.51
N ILE A 58 -2.73 -4.59 4.68
CA ILE A 58 -3.94 -3.78 4.52
C ILE A 58 -5.12 -4.65 4.07
N LEU A 59 -4.89 -5.63 3.19
CA LEU A 59 -5.95 -6.56 2.76
C LEU A 59 -6.20 -7.72 3.73
N GLY A 60 -5.40 -7.87 4.78
CA GLY A 60 -5.57 -8.90 5.83
C GLY A 60 -4.73 -10.16 5.65
N PHE A 61 -3.72 -10.11 4.79
CA PHE A 61 -2.76 -11.21 4.55
C PHE A 61 -1.48 -11.01 5.36
N ALA A 62 -1.60 -10.85 6.69
CA ALA A 62 -0.46 -10.49 7.55
C ALA A 62 0.67 -11.53 7.58
N ASP A 63 0.33 -12.81 7.36
CA ASP A 63 1.26 -13.94 7.40
C ASP A 63 1.90 -14.27 6.05
N VAL A 64 1.51 -13.56 4.98
CA VAL A 64 2.07 -13.76 3.65
C VAL A 64 3.47 -13.18 3.60
N ARG A 65 4.46 -14.05 3.33
CA ARG A 65 5.86 -13.66 3.11
C ARG A 65 6.21 -13.82 1.63
N VAL A 66 6.28 -12.68 0.93
CA VAL A 66 6.83 -12.62 -0.43
C VAL A 66 8.21 -11.97 -0.33
N ASN A 67 9.27 -12.71 -0.63
CA ASN A 67 10.64 -12.17 -0.61
C ASN A 67 10.88 -11.35 -1.88
N PRO A 68 11.29 -10.08 -1.83
CA PRO A 68 11.65 -9.33 -3.04
C PRO A 68 12.94 -9.85 -3.71
N PRO A 69 13.14 -9.66 -5.04
CA PRO A 69 12.26 -9.00 -5.99
C PRO A 69 11.41 -10.06 -6.71
N ARG A 70 10.42 -10.68 -6.05
CA ARG A 70 9.88 -11.96 -6.55
C ARG A 70 8.43 -11.88 -7.00
N PHE A 71 8.30 -11.73 -8.31
CA PHE A 71 7.42 -12.57 -9.10
C PHE A 71 7.64 -14.05 -8.70
N GLY A 72 6.73 -14.66 -7.93
CA GLY A 72 6.99 -16.02 -7.40
C GLY A 72 5.89 -16.64 -6.53
N ARG A 73 6.17 -17.83 -5.98
CA ARG A 73 5.26 -18.63 -5.14
C ARG A 73 4.91 -17.92 -3.81
N GLY A 74 3.76 -18.26 -3.23
CA GLY A 74 3.31 -17.72 -1.93
C GLY A 74 2.34 -16.54 -2.03
N TRP A 75 2.10 -16.02 -3.24
CA TRP A 75 1.03 -15.05 -3.46
C TRP A 75 -0.34 -15.72 -3.23
N PRO A 76 -1.27 -15.07 -2.50
CA PRO A 76 -2.67 -15.47 -2.52
C PRO A 76 -3.21 -15.52 -3.95
N SER A 77 -4.22 -16.35 -4.18
CA SER A 77 -4.87 -16.41 -5.49
C SER A 77 -5.47 -15.06 -5.86
N ARG A 78 -5.57 -14.77 -7.17
CA ARG A 78 -6.20 -13.54 -7.66
C ARG A 78 -7.61 -13.37 -7.09
N ALA A 79 -8.38 -14.46 -7.06
CA ALA A 79 -9.72 -14.48 -6.48
C ALA A 79 -9.71 -14.14 -4.97
N ALA A 80 -8.73 -14.62 -4.20
CA ALA A 80 -8.61 -14.29 -2.78
C ALA A 80 -8.31 -12.80 -2.56
N ILE A 81 -7.39 -12.22 -3.34
CA ILE A 81 -7.06 -10.79 -3.29
C ILE A 81 -8.30 -9.94 -3.62
N GLU A 82 -8.99 -10.25 -4.72
CA GLU A 82 -10.17 -9.50 -5.15
C GLU A 82 -11.33 -9.62 -4.16
N ARG A 83 -11.52 -10.81 -3.56
CA ARG A 83 -12.51 -11.00 -2.49
C ARG A 83 -12.18 -10.14 -1.27
N ALA A 84 -10.94 -10.20 -0.78
CA ALA A 84 -10.49 -9.41 0.37
C ALA A 84 -10.61 -7.90 0.12
N TYR A 85 -10.28 -7.44 -1.10
CA TYR A 85 -10.51 -6.07 -1.54
C TYR A 85 -12.00 -5.70 -1.43
N ARG A 86 -12.90 -6.45 -2.06
CA ARG A 86 -14.35 -6.15 -2.04
C ARG A 86 -14.92 -6.15 -0.62
N ASP A 87 -14.50 -7.08 0.23
CA ASP A 87 -14.95 -7.17 1.61
C ASP A 87 -14.50 -5.96 2.45
N ARG A 88 -13.29 -5.44 2.23
CA ARG A 88 -12.80 -4.25 2.94
C ARG A 88 -13.33 -2.95 2.33
N ALA A 89 -13.40 -2.88 1.01
CA ALA A 89 -13.96 -1.74 0.29
C ALA A 89 -15.41 -1.48 0.74
N ARG A 90 -16.24 -2.53 0.83
CA ARG A 90 -17.62 -2.40 1.36
C ARG A 90 -17.67 -1.92 2.81
N ARG A 91 -16.76 -2.41 3.66
CA ARG A 91 -16.72 -2.03 5.08
C ARG A 91 -16.27 -0.58 5.31
N HIS A 92 -15.36 -0.07 4.49
CA HIS A 92 -14.80 1.27 4.65
C HIS A 92 -15.35 2.29 3.65
N HIS A 93 -16.33 1.91 2.82
CA HIS A 93 -16.86 2.81 1.79
C HIS A 93 -17.46 4.08 2.41
N PRO A 94 -17.07 5.29 1.96
CA PRO A 94 -17.62 6.55 2.48
C PRO A 94 -19.15 6.64 2.39
N ASP A 95 -19.73 6.18 1.28
CA ASP A 95 -21.19 6.17 1.09
C ASP A 95 -21.94 5.27 2.07
N ALA A 96 -21.24 4.30 2.69
CA ALA A 96 -21.78 3.45 3.75
C ALA A 96 -21.42 3.97 5.16
N GLY A 97 -20.91 5.20 5.27
CA GLY A 97 -20.44 5.80 6.53
C GLY A 97 -19.05 5.34 6.98
N GLY A 98 -18.28 4.67 6.12
CA GLY A 98 -16.93 4.20 6.41
C GLY A 98 -15.86 5.30 6.34
N ASP A 99 -14.68 5.05 6.94
CA ASP A 99 -13.58 5.99 6.95
C ASP A 99 -12.93 6.15 5.55
N PRO A 100 -12.99 7.35 4.93
CA PRO A 100 -12.38 7.59 3.61
C PRO A 100 -10.86 7.42 3.59
N ARG A 101 -10.17 7.49 4.73
CA ARG A 101 -8.72 7.26 4.82
C ARG A 101 -8.41 5.76 4.76
N GLU A 102 -9.17 4.95 5.47
CA GLU A 102 -9.07 3.48 5.39
C GLU A 102 -9.47 2.99 4.00
N PHE A 103 -10.51 3.57 3.40
CA PHE A 103 -10.89 3.24 2.02
C PHE A 103 -9.76 3.50 1.02
N ARG A 104 -9.07 4.65 1.14
CA ARG A 104 -7.91 4.96 0.30
C ARG A 104 -6.76 3.98 0.48
N LYS A 105 -6.47 3.54 1.72
CA LYS A 105 -5.47 2.48 1.96
C LYS A 105 -5.84 1.20 1.22
N VAL A 106 -7.12 0.80 1.28
CA VAL A 106 -7.64 -0.40 0.61
C VAL A 106 -7.51 -0.30 -0.92
N GLN A 107 -7.84 0.85 -1.51
CA GLN A 107 -7.67 1.10 -2.94
C GLN A 107 -6.19 1.03 -3.36
N TRP A 108 -5.33 1.76 -2.66
CA TRP A 108 -3.90 1.74 -2.93
C TRP A 108 -3.31 0.32 -2.83
N ALA A 109 -3.73 -0.46 -1.82
CA ALA A 109 -3.24 -1.81 -1.62
C ALA A 109 -3.60 -2.73 -2.80
N VAL A 110 -4.85 -2.69 -3.30
CA VAL A 110 -5.22 -3.54 -4.43
C VAL A 110 -4.53 -3.11 -5.72
N GLU A 111 -4.30 -1.82 -5.93
CA GLU A 111 -3.55 -1.30 -7.08
C GLU A 111 -2.10 -1.78 -7.09
N VAL A 112 -1.41 -1.69 -5.95
CA VAL A 112 -0.04 -2.22 -5.79
C VAL A 112 -0.01 -3.71 -6.10
N LEU A 113 -0.91 -4.50 -5.51
CA LEU A 113 -0.92 -5.94 -5.75
C LEU A 113 -1.24 -6.28 -7.21
N ARG A 114 -2.15 -5.56 -7.87
CA ARG A 114 -2.43 -5.76 -9.31
C ARG A 114 -1.23 -5.42 -10.19
N ARG A 115 -0.49 -4.35 -9.85
CA ARG A 115 0.66 -3.90 -10.63
C ARG A 115 1.85 -4.87 -10.56
N TYR A 116 2.12 -5.45 -9.40
CA TYR A 116 3.31 -6.29 -9.18
C TYR A 116 3.03 -7.78 -9.08
N ARG A 117 1.76 -8.21 -9.20
CA ARG A 117 1.43 -9.63 -9.25
C ARG A 117 2.15 -10.27 -10.44
N PRO A 118 2.86 -11.41 -10.26
CA PRO A 118 3.37 -12.18 -11.38
C PRO A 118 2.23 -12.64 -12.30
N PRO A 119 2.47 -12.76 -13.62
CA PRO A 119 1.52 -13.42 -14.50
C PRO A 119 1.24 -14.84 -14.00
N ASP A 120 -0.01 -15.27 -14.13
CA ASP A 120 -0.36 -16.67 -13.87
C ASP A 120 0.35 -17.52 -14.96
N ALA A 121 1.16 -18.50 -14.54
CA ALA A 121 1.95 -19.36 -15.42
C ALA A 121 1.12 -20.47 -16.05
#